data_AF-A0A6G1DPD4-F1
#
_entry.id   AF-A0A6G1DPD4-F1
#
_cell.length_a   1.000
_cell.length_b   1.000
_cell.length_c   1.000
_cell.angle_alpha   90.00
_cell.angle_beta   90.00
_cell.angle_gamma   90.00
#
_symmetry.space_group_name_H-M   'P 1'
#
loop_
_entity.id
_entity.type
_entity.pdbx_description
1 polymer ?
#
loop_
_entity_poly.entity_id
_entity_poly.type
_entity_poly.pdbx_seq_one_letter_code
_entity_poly.pdbx_strand_id
1 'polypeptide(L)'
;MSDSAFHSDDSDDLAPSKVIEECVAEQSILDSSARRLAMKMKATFSTEVSQRQYGPRKSIRRDHGGAYQCLVDDYFAEEPLYPDRPCYDLVIVVGATIGWLLFSTEVPTMALCLIVV
;
A
#
# COMPACT_ATOMS: atom_id res chain seq x y z
N MET A 1 -47.35 -29.86 5.92
CA MET A 1 -47.35 -28.59 6.68
C MET A 1 -46.60 -28.83 7.99
N SER A 2 -45.83 -27.82 8.42
CA SER A 2 -45.02 -27.70 9.66
C SER A 2 -43.52 -28.05 9.56
N ASP A 3 -42.80 -27.14 8.91
CA ASP A 3 -41.79 -26.22 9.48
C ASP A 3 -40.80 -26.70 10.55
N SER A 4 -39.52 -26.50 10.20
CA SER A 4 -38.45 -25.87 11.00
C SER A 4 -38.16 -26.42 12.40
N ALA A 5 -36.97 -27.02 12.54
CA ALA A 5 -36.14 -26.85 13.72
C ALA A 5 -34.66 -26.84 13.32
N PHE A 6 -34.19 -25.63 13.05
CA PHE A 6 -32.86 -25.07 13.31
C PHE A 6 -31.69 -26.05 13.46
N HIS A 7 -30.65 -25.83 12.64
CA HIS A 7 -29.28 -26.14 13.02
C HIS A 7 -29.03 -25.50 14.39
N SER A 8 -29.04 -26.30 15.46
CA SER A 8 -28.54 -25.87 16.76
C SER A 8 -27.03 -25.80 16.61
N ASP A 9 -26.61 -24.59 16.26
CA ASP A 9 -25.27 -24.06 16.35
C ASP A 9 -24.55 -24.66 17.58
N ASP A 10 -23.39 -25.24 17.32
CA ASP A 10 -22.51 -25.92 18.25
C ASP A 10 -21.88 -24.90 19.21
N SER A 11 -22.73 -24.31 20.05
CA SER A 11 -22.42 -23.16 20.91
C SER A 11 -21.59 -23.55 22.14
N ASP A 12 -21.20 -24.82 22.29
CA ASP A 12 -20.39 -25.33 23.41
C ASP A 12 -18.87 -25.28 23.09
N ASP A 13 -18.51 -25.07 21.82
CA ASP A 13 -17.12 -24.89 21.37
C ASP A 13 -16.52 -23.53 21.75
N LEU A 14 -17.36 -22.55 22.13
CA LEU A 14 -16.95 -21.21 22.57
C LEU A 14 -17.08 -21.00 24.08
N ALA A 15 -17.32 -22.06 24.85
CA ALA A 15 -17.36 -21.98 26.30
C ALA A 15 -16.03 -21.37 26.81
N PRO A 16 -16.06 -20.28 27.61
CA PRO A 16 -14.85 -19.58 28.02
C PRO A 16 -13.78 -20.48 28.66
N SER A 17 -14.21 -21.53 29.39
CA SER A 17 -13.31 -22.52 29.99
C SER A 17 -12.53 -23.36 28.97
N LYS A 18 -13.18 -23.78 27.88
CA LYS A 18 -12.59 -24.61 26.82
C LYS A 18 -11.58 -23.80 25.99
N VAL A 19 -11.93 -22.55 25.68
CA VAL A 19 -11.05 -21.59 24.98
C VAL A 19 -9.79 -21.28 25.81
N ILE A 20 -9.93 -21.09 27.13
CA ILE A 20 -8.78 -20.82 28.02
C ILE A 20 -7.85 -22.04 28.10
N GLU A 21 -8.38 -23.25 28.19
CA GLU A 21 -7.58 -24.48 28.24
C GLU A 21 -6.77 -24.69 26.95
N GLU A 22 -7.39 -24.48 25.79
CA GLU A 22 -6.73 -24.52 24.49
C GLU A 22 -5.65 -23.44 24.37
N CYS A 23 -5.95 -22.21 24.80
CA CYS A 23 -4.99 -21.10 24.85
C CYS A 23 -3.77 -21.42 25.74
N VAL A 24 -3.96 -22.13 26.86
CA VAL A 24 -2.86 -22.54 27.76
C VAL A 24 -1.99 -23.62 27.10
N ALA A 25 -2.59 -24.54 26.34
CA ALA A 25 -1.83 -25.54 25.58
C ALA A 25 -0.98 -24.89 24.47
N GLU A 26 -1.53 -23.92 23.73
CA GLU A 26 -0.83 -23.18 22.68
C GLU A 26 0.29 -22.26 23.22
N GLN A 27 0.13 -21.73 24.44
CA GLN A 27 1.18 -20.94 25.11
C GLN A 27 2.48 -21.71 25.28
N SER A 28 2.44 -23.03 25.45
CA SER A 28 3.65 -23.85 25.59
C SER A 28 4.52 -23.87 24.32
N ILE A 29 3.87 -23.85 23.15
CA ILE A 29 4.52 -23.79 21.84
C ILE A 29 5.14 -22.41 21.65
N LEU A 30 4.39 -21.35 21.95
CA LEU A 30 4.87 -19.97 21.89
C LEU A 30 6.08 -19.74 22.83
N ASP A 31 6.02 -20.24 24.06
CA ASP A 31 7.09 -20.12 25.05
C ASP A 31 8.36 -20.86 24.60
N SER A 32 8.22 -22.06 24.02
CA SER A 32 9.37 -22.78 23.44
C SER A 32 10.01 -22.02 22.27
N SER A 33 9.20 -21.37 21.43
CA SER A 33 9.66 -20.56 20.30
C SER A 33 10.37 -19.29 20.77
N ALA A 34 9.84 -18.62 21.79
CA ALA A 34 10.42 -17.44 22.42
C ALA A 34 11.76 -17.77 23.07
N ARG A 35 11.86 -18.89 23.80
CA ARG A 35 13.13 -19.38 24.37
C ARG A 35 14.17 -19.65 23.29
N ARG A 36 13.78 -20.30 22.19
CA ARG A 36 14.69 -20.61 21.07
C ARG A 36 15.20 -19.33 20.39
N LEU A 37 14.32 -18.35 20.18
CA LEU A 37 14.70 -17.04 19.63
C LEU A 37 15.64 -16.29 20.57
N ALA A 38 15.33 -16.25 21.87
CA ALA A 38 16.17 -15.60 22.87
C ALA A 38 17.58 -16.23 22.93
N MET A 39 17.70 -17.56 22.89
CA MET A 39 18.99 -18.25 22.83
C MET A 39 19.75 -17.91 21.55
N LYS A 40 19.08 -17.90 20.39
CA LYS A 40 19.70 -17.55 19.11
C LYS A 40 20.20 -16.11 19.10
N MET A 41 19.40 -15.17 19.60
CA MET A 41 19.79 -13.77 19.74
C MET A 41 20.99 -13.61 20.69
N LYS A 42 20.94 -14.25 21.86
CA LYS A 42 22.05 -14.23 22.81
C LYS A 42 23.33 -14.78 22.19
N ALA A 43 23.24 -15.87 21.43
CA ALA A 43 24.37 -16.43 20.69
C ALA A 43 24.92 -15.43 19.66
N THR A 44 24.06 -14.83 18.84
CA THR A 44 24.48 -13.84 17.82
C THR A 44 25.07 -12.56 18.41
N PHE A 45 24.62 -12.13 19.59
CA PHE A 45 25.19 -10.96 20.27
C PHE A 45 26.44 -11.29 21.09
N SER A 46 26.62 -12.56 21.51
CA SER A 46 27.83 -13.03 22.18
C SER A 46 28.98 -13.32 21.21
N THR A 47 28.66 -13.68 19.96
CA THR A 47 29.61 -13.74 18.86
C THR A 47 29.86 -12.31 18.40
N GLU A 48 30.86 -11.69 19.03
CA GLU A 48 31.62 -10.55 18.53
C GLU A 48 30.77 -9.49 17.81
N VAL A 49 30.43 -8.40 18.50
CA VAL A 49 30.00 -7.14 17.86
C VAL A 49 31.00 -6.90 16.75
N SER A 50 30.63 -7.20 15.49
CA SER A 50 31.53 -7.02 14.37
C SER A 50 31.93 -5.56 14.47
N GLN A 51 33.17 -5.29 14.89
CA GLN A 51 33.65 -3.92 14.96
C GLN A 51 33.59 -3.47 13.53
N ARG A 52 32.53 -2.73 13.19
CA ARG A 52 32.42 -2.07 11.90
C ARG A 52 33.63 -1.16 11.91
N GLN A 53 34.70 -1.60 11.25
CA GLN A 53 35.96 -0.88 11.21
C GLN A 53 35.64 0.44 10.52
N TYR A 54 35.33 1.46 11.31
CA TYR A 54 35.17 2.81 10.82
C TYR A 54 36.57 3.30 10.50
N GLY A 55 37.07 2.88 9.34
CA GLY A 55 38.23 3.47 8.74
C GLY A 55 37.93 4.94 8.37
N PRO A 56 38.98 5.74 8.16
CA PRO A 56 38.82 7.11 7.69
C PRO A 56 37.92 7.13 6.45
N ARG A 57 36.80 7.85 6.52
CA ARG A 57 35.91 8.03 5.36
C ARG A 57 36.67 8.88 4.35
N LYS A 58 36.98 8.29 3.19
CA LYS A 58 37.53 9.06 2.06
C LYS A 58 36.43 9.99 1.54
N SER A 59 36.64 11.30 1.66
CA SER A 59 35.78 12.28 1.00
C SER A 59 36.18 12.38 -0.48
N ILE A 60 35.22 12.13 -1.36
CA ILE A 60 35.38 12.39 -2.79
C ILE A 60 34.97 13.84 -3.01
N ARG A 61 35.88 14.68 -3.49
CA ARG A 61 35.53 16.05 -3.87
C ARG A 61 34.61 15.99 -5.09
N ARG A 62 33.40 16.53 -4.96
CA ARG A 62 32.47 16.71 -6.08
C ARG A 62 32.41 18.19 -6.41
N ASP A 63 32.30 18.49 -7.70
CA ASP A 63 32.04 19.85 -8.13
C ASP A 63 30.57 20.19 -7.89
N HIS A 64 30.32 20.79 -6.73
CA HIS A 64 28.98 21.23 -6.35
C HIS A 64 28.51 22.42 -7.19
N GLY A 65 29.43 23.27 -7.64
CA GLY A 65 29.10 24.44 -8.45
C GLY A 65 28.68 24.05 -9.84
N GLY A 66 29.46 23.20 -10.51
CA GLY A 66 29.11 22.67 -11.82
C GLY A 66 27.82 21.85 -11.80
N ALA A 67 27.65 20.96 -10.81
CA ALA A 67 26.41 20.19 -10.67
C ALA A 67 25.18 21.09 -10.44
N TYR A 68 25.33 22.17 -9.65
CA TYR A 68 24.26 23.14 -9.47
C TYR A 68 23.92 23.85 -10.77
N GLN A 69 24.92 24.29 -11.54
CA GLN A 69 24.69 24.96 -12.81
C GLN A 69 23.96 24.03 -13.79
N CYS A 70 24.39 22.78 -13.91
CA CYS A 70 23.70 21.80 -14.74
C CYS A 70 22.23 21.61 -14.33
N LEU A 71 21.94 21.52 -13.03
CA LEU A 71 20.56 21.40 -12.55
C LEU A 71 19.70 22.62 -12.87
N VAL A 72 20.28 23.82 -12.78
CA VAL A 72 19.60 25.07 -13.15
C VAL A 72 19.31 25.08 -14.64
N ASP A 73 20.30 24.74 -15.47
CA ASP A 73 20.17 24.71 -16.92
C ASP A 73 19.10 23.69 -17.35
N ASP A 74 19.09 22.50 -16.75
CA ASP A 74 18.11 21.44 -17.03
C ASP A 74 16.69 21.81 -16.57
N TYR A 75 16.55 22.60 -15.50
CA TYR A 75 15.24 23.04 -15.00
C TYR A 75 14.63 24.16 -15.85
N PHE A 76 15.46 25.07 -16.38
CA PHE A 76 15.03 26.16 -17.26
C PHE A 76 15.17 25.85 -18.76
N ALA A 77 15.50 24.61 -19.12
CA ALA A 77 15.54 24.16 -20.50
C ALA A 77 14.17 24.28 -21.18
N GLU A 78 14.18 24.36 -22.50
CA GLU A 78 12.95 24.36 -23.31
C GLU A 78 12.12 23.08 -23.09
N GLU A 79 12.80 21.96 -22.83
CA GLU A 79 12.21 20.69 -22.39
C GLU A 79 12.76 20.31 -21.02
N PRO A 80 12.17 20.81 -19.91
CA PRO A 80 12.68 20.56 -18.58
C PRO A 80 12.48 19.10 -18.18
N LEU A 81 13.46 18.51 -17.48
CA LEU A 81 13.39 17.12 -16.99
C LEU A 81 12.22 16.86 -16.04
N TYR A 82 11.77 17.91 -15.35
CA TYR A 82 10.62 17.90 -14.46
C TYR A 82 9.69 19.05 -14.87
N PRO A 83 8.75 18.81 -15.78
CA PRO A 83 7.78 19.84 -16.12
C PRO A 83 6.95 20.16 -14.86
N ASP A 84 6.77 21.44 -14.55
CA ASP A 84 5.91 21.93 -13.45
C ASP A 84 4.41 21.61 -13.66
N ARG A 85 4.10 20.78 -14.65
CA ARG A 85 2.75 20.39 -15.03
C ARG A 85 2.39 19.05 -14.42
N PRO A 86 1.52 18.97 -13.38
CA PRO A 86 0.75 17.75 -13.21
C PRO A 86 0.00 17.48 -14.50
N CYS A 87 -0.18 16.22 -14.89
CA CYS A 87 -0.74 15.78 -16.17
C CYS A 87 -2.20 16.24 -16.40
N TYR A 88 -2.48 17.53 -16.52
CA TYR A 88 -3.83 18.05 -16.78
C TYR A 88 -4.26 17.85 -18.22
N ASP A 89 -3.33 17.66 -19.16
CA ASP A 89 -3.69 17.39 -20.56
C ASP A 89 -4.42 16.04 -20.68
N LEU A 90 -4.01 15.03 -19.90
CA LEU A 90 -4.73 13.75 -19.83
C LEU A 90 -6.07 13.90 -19.09
N VAL A 91 -6.12 14.69 -18.02
CA VAL A 91 -7.36 14.93 -17.25
C VAL A 91 -8.39 15.71 -18.07
N ILE A 92 -7.98 16.67 -18.90
CA ILE A 92 -8.88 17.43 -19.78
C ILE A 92 -9.41 16.55 -20.92
N VAL A 93 -8.57 15.73 -21.55
CA VAL A 93 -9.01 14.82 -22.62
C VAL A 93 -9.92 13.71 -22.07
N VAL A 94 -9.58 13.13 -20.92
CA VAL A 94 -10.43 12.14 -20.24
C VAL A 94 -11.73 12.78 -19.72
N GLY A 95 -11.66 14.00 -19.18
CA GLY A 95 -12.83 14.75 -18.72
C GLY A 95 -13.78 15.16 -19.86
N ALA A 96 -13.24 15.60 -21.00
CA ALA A 96 -14.03 15.96 -22.18
C ALA A 96 -14.71 14.74 -22.82
N THR A 97 -14.01 13.60 -22.88
CA THR A 97 -14.59 12.36 -23.41
C THR A 97 -15.67 11.79 -22.50
N ILE A 98 -15.48 11.81 -21.17
CA ILE A 98 -16.51 11.37 -20.21
C ILE A 98 -17.71 12.32 -20.22
N GLY A 99 -17.51 13.65 -20.30
CA GLY A 99 -18.59 14.62 -20.40
C GLY A 99 -19.45 14.46 -21.67
N TRP A 100 -18.80 14.19 -22.82
CA TRP A 100 -19.51 13.87 -24.07
C TRP A 100 -20.31 12.57 -24.00
N LEU A 101 -19.75 11.55 -23.34
CA LEU A 101 -20.42 10.26 -23.17
C LEU A 101 -21.66 10.40 -22.27
N LEU A 102 -21.56 11.11 -21.15
CA LEU A 102 -22.71 11.39 -20.26
C LEU A 102 -23.80 12.20 -20.96
N PHE A 103 -23.44 13.26 -21.69
CA PHE A 103 -24.40 14.07 -22.44
C PHE A 103 -25.11 13.28 -23.56
N SER A 104 -24.42 12.32 -24.18
CA SER A 104 -25.00 11.46 -25.22
C SER A 104 -25.93 10.37 -24.67
N THR A 105 -25.80 10.01 -23.39
CA THR A 105 -26.65 8.98 -22.75
C THR A 105 -27.93 9.51 -22.12
N GLU A 106 -28.09 10.82 -21.99
CA GLU A 106 -29.23 11.45 -21.28
C GLU A 106 -30.41 11.83 -22.19
N VAL A 107 -30.30 11.65 -23.52
CA VAL A 107 -31.44 11.82 -24.43
C VAL A 107 -31.53 10.67 -25.42
N PRO A 108 -32.33 9.65 -25.10
CA PRO A 108 -33.24 9.17 -26.13
C PRO A 108 -34.56 8.73 -25.50
N THR A 109 -35.54 9.63 -25.30
CA THR A 109 -36.94 9.18 -25.12
C THR A 109 -38.04 10.24 -25.21
N MET A 110 -37.80 11.46 -25.72
CA MET A 110 -38.93 12.42 -25.92
C MET A 110 -38.93 13.19 -27.26
N ALA A 111 -38.01 12.89 -28.19
CA ALA A 111 -37.98 13.55 -29.50
C ALA A 111 -38.70 12.76 -30.61
N LEU A 112 -39.75 11.99 -30.27
CA LEU A 112 -40.61 11.29 -31.24
C LEU A 112 -42.05 11.84 -31.32
N CYS A 113 -42.31 13.06 -30.82
CA CYS A 113 -43.68 13.63 -30.82
C CYS A 113 -43.88 14.93 -31.61
N LEU A 114 -42.88 15.50 -32.28
CA LEU A 114 -43.03 16.80 -32.98
C LEU A 114 -42.43 16.83 -34.39
N ILE A 115 -42.65 15.78 -35.19
CA ILE A 115 -42.60 15.87 -36.66
C ILE A 115 -43.80 15.11 -37.25
N VAL A 116 -45.01 15.38 -36.74
CA VAL A 116 -46.27 15.21 -37.47
C VAL A 116 -47.23 16.27 -36.91
N VAL A 117 -47.22 17.47 -37.50
CA VAL A 117 -48.37 18.31 -37.90
C VAL A 117 -47.79 19.43 -38.78
#